data_AF-A0A1B9KRV6-F1
#
_entry.id   AF-A0A1B9KRV6-F1
#
_cell.length_a   1.000
_cell.length_b   1.000
_cell.length_c   1.000
_cell.angle_alpha   90.00
_cell.angle_beta   90.00
_cell.angle_gamma   90.00
#
_symmetry.space_group_name_H-M   'P 1'
#
loop_
_entity.id
_entity.type
_entity.pdbx_description
1 polymer ?
#
loop_
_entity_poly.entity_id
_entity_poly.type
_entity_poly.pdbx_seq_one_letter_code
_entity_poly.pdbx_strand_id
1 'polypeptide(L)'
;QYITAKLNDTITLKGWLGFYKFNDGDQVEVVAEKHADHYEVYAMLKPSEQIISLVPLCFAGRNQAFKIYRLPMFLFYVTCVLLMNYFFLDFSLENLVIGFGSLGVIFGAANFMVYKNSLASHVTLAERIFTVLGWKDVTNINLAKISKQYVAKLIIQEKYVEKYNNKTDQYIRPPKSGDGWFFFYYDPEVLCKKGKPPLRVKNKKRK
;
A
#
# COMPACT_ATOMS: atom_id res chain seq x y z
N GLN A 1 0.00 -13.36 0.19
CA GLN A 1 0.29 -14.66 -0.42
C GLN A 1 1.77 -14.92 -0.29
N TYR A 2 2.17 -16.13 0.09
CA TYR A 2 3.59 -16.50 0.09
C TYR A 2 4.01 -16.88 -1.33
N ILE A 3 5.05 -16.24 -1.85
CA ILE A 3 5.58 -16.50 -3.18
C ILE A 3 6.87 -17.31 -3.09
N THR A 4 7.12 -18.14 -4.09
CA THR A 4 8.41 -18.78 -4.32
C THR A 4 8.68 -18.71 -5.81
N ALA A 5 9.75 -18.03 -6.20
CA ALA A 5 10.09 -17.79 -7.60
C ALA A 5 11.60 -17.92 -7.83
N LYS A 6 12.01 -18.07 -9.09
CA LYS A 6 13.41 -18.00 -9.49
C LYS A 6 13.63 -16.74 -10.32
N LEU A 7 14.59 -15.93 -9.94
CA LEU A 7 15.05 -14.80 -10.72
C LEU A 7 16.29 -15.24 -11.52
N ASN A 8 16.25 -15.06 -12.84
CA ASN A 8 17.31 -15.49 -13.77
C ASN A 8 17.74 -16.95 -13.56
N ASP A 9 16.77 -17.85 -13.31
CA ASP A 9 16.92 -19.31 -13.11
C ASP A 9 17.83 -19.76 -11.95
N THR A 10 18.50 -18.84 -11.26
CA THR A 10 19.58 -19.09 -10.31
C THR A 10 19.27 -18.55 -8.92
N ILE A 11 18.61 -17.40 -8.83
CA ILE A 11 18.34 -16.73 -7.57
C ILE A 11 16.97 -17.16 -7.06
N THR A 12 16.93 -17.88 -5.94
CA THR A 12 15.68 -18.24 -5.27
C THR A 12 15.12 -17.05 -4.50
N LEU A 13 13.90 -16.66 -4.85
CA LEU A 13 13.12 -15.63 -4.19
C LEU A 13 12.02 -16.28 -3.34
N LYS A 14 11.88 -15.85 -2.10
CA LYS A 14 10.76 -16.23 -1.22
C LYS A 14 10.22 -14.98 -0.53
N GLY A 15 8.95 -14.99 -0.12
CA GLY A 15 8.45 -13.90 0.72
C GLY A 15 6.95 -13.70 0.65
N TRP A 16 6.44 -12.87 1.56
CA TRP A 16 5.03 -12.53 1.63
C TRP A 16 4.75 -11.25 0.86
N LEU A 17 4.08 -11.39 -0.29
CA LEU A 17 3.59 -10.25 -1.06
C LEU A 17 2.06 -10.19 -1.05
N GLY A 18 1.53 -9.00 -1.31
CA GLY A 18 0.13 -8.84 -1.68
C GLY A 18 -0.21 -9.60 -2.97
N PHE A 19 -1.45 -9.45 -3.43
CA PHE A 19 -1.89 -9.99 -4.70
C PHE A 19 -0.94 -9.57 -5.82
N TYR A 20 -0.65 -10.49 -6.72
CA TYR A 20 0.39 -10.29 -7.72
C TYR A 20 -0.11 -10.75 -9.09
N LYS A 21 0.33 -10.03 -10.13
CA LYS A 21 0.04 -10.32 -11.54
C LYS A 21 1.35 -10.45 -12.31
N PHE A 22 2.20 -11.35 -11.86
CA PHE A 22 3.48 -11.68 -12.47
C PHE A 22 3.40 -13.08 -13.06
N ASN A 23 3.82 -13.22 -14.31
CA ASN A 23 3.88 -14.49 -15.03
C ASN A 23 5.33 -14.83 -15.35
N ASP A 24 5.59 -16.09 -15.64
CA ASP A 24 6.91 -16.55 -16.06
C ASP A 24 7.38 -15.79 -17.31
N GLY A 25 8.62 -15.31 -17.26
CA GLY A 25 9.22 -14.49 -18.32
C GLY A 25 8.94 -12.99 -18.22
N ASP A 26 8.14 -12.53 -17.26
CA ASP A 26 8.00 -11.10 -16.97
C ASP A 26 9.33 -10.49 -16.52
N GLN A 27 9.63 -9.29 -17.01
CA GLN A 27 10.75 -8.49 -16.53
C GLN A 27 10.32 -7.76 -15.27
N VAL A 28 10.94 -8.12 -14.14
CA VAL A 28 10.61 -7.58 -12.83
C VAL A 28 11.82 -6.95 -12.16
N GLU A 29 11.57 -5.94 -11.34
CA GLU A 29 12.55 -5.42 -10.38
C GLU A 29 12.12 -5.86 -8.97
N VAL A 30 13.08 -6.26 -8.15
CA VAL A 30 12.78 -6.87 -6.84
C VAL A 30 13.56 -6.14 -5.75
N VAL A 31 12.88 -5.75 -4.69
CA VAL A 31 13.49 -5.31 -3.43
C VAL A 31 13.50 -6.51 -2.50
N ALA A 32 14.70 -7.01 -2.22
CA ALA A 32 14.87 -8.19 -1.39
C ALA A 32 16.10 -8.06 -0.48
N GLU A 33 16.08 -8.82 0.61
CA GLU A 33 17.20 -8.99 1.52
C GLU A 33 17.82 -10.38 1.33
N LYS A 34 19.15 -10.45 1.37
CA LYS A 34 19.87 -11.70 1.15
C LYS A 34 19.87 -12.53 2.43
N HIS A 35 19.34 -13.75 2.36
CA HIS A 35 19.47 -14.78 3.39
C HIS A 35 20.46 -15.88 2.93
N ALA A 36 20.66 -16.90 3.77
CA ALA A 36 21.65 -17.95 3.52
C ALA A 36 21.32 -18.82 2.29
N ASP A 37 20.04 -19.16 2.11
CA ASP A 37 19.54 -20.08 1.07
C ASP A 37 18.65 -19.40 0.01
N HIS A 38 18.17 -18.18 0.28
CA HIS A 38 17.24 -17.46 -0.60
C HIS A 38 17.37 -15.94 -0.41
N TYR A 39 16.65 -15.19 -1.24
CA TYR A 39 16.41 -13.77 -1.04
C TYR A 39 14.96 -13.57 -0.58
N GLU A 40 14.78 -12.94 0.59
CA GLU A 40 13.46 -12.61 1.14
C GLU A 40 12.96 -11.33 0.46
N VAL A 41 11.84 -11.43 -0.24
CA VAL A 41 11.29 -10.38 -1.09
C VAL A 41 10.32 -9.51 -0.31
N TYR A 42 10.59 -8.22 -0.31
CA TYR A 42 9.73 -7.20 0.30
C TYR A 42 8.88 -6.44 -0.73
N ALA A 43 9.36 -6.31 -1.96
CA ALA A 43 8.60 -5.70 -3.04
C ALA A 43 9.00 -6.29 -4.40
N MET A 44 8.04 -6.36 -5.31
CA MET A 44 8.24 -6.75 -6.69
C MET A 44 7.51 -5.78 -7.61
N LEU A 45 8.22 -5.26 -8.60
CA LEU A 45 7.74 -4.29 -9.58
C LEU A 45 7.75 -4.92 -10.95
N LYS A 46 6.75 -4.58 -11.78
CA LYS A 46 6.75 -4.84 -13.22
C LYS A 46 6.74 -3.49 -13.94
N PRO A 47 7.92 -2.94 -14.29
CA PRO A 47 8.02 -1.61 -14.86
C PRO A 47 7.26 -1.41 -16.17
N SER A 48 7.07 -2.48 -16.96
CA SER A 48 6.31 -2.44 -18.22
C SER A 48 4.83 -2.13 -18.03
N GLU A 49 4.25 -2.46 -16.86
CA GLU A 49 2.85 -2.21 -16.50
C GLU A 49 2.71 -1.15 -15.41
N GLN A 50 3.83 -0.64 -14.87
CA GLN A 50 3.88 0.34 -13.79
C GLN A 50 3.12 -0.12 -12.54
N ILE A 51 3.22 -1.43 -12.24
CA ILE A 51 2.64 -2.04 -11.05
C ILE A 51 3.72 -2.44 -10.05
N ILE A 52 3.36 -2.40 -8.78
CA ILE A 52 4.19 -2.83 -7.65
C ILE A 52 3.35 -3.66 -6.68
N SER A 53 3.85 -4.83 -6.29
CA SER A 53 3.31 -5.63 -5.18
C SER A 53 4.30 -5.57 -4.01
N LEU A 54 3.78 -5.43 -2.80
CA LEU A 54 4.53 -5.16 -1.57
C LEU A 54 4.14 -6.17 -0.49
N VAL A 55 4.96 -6.28 0.56
CA VAL A 55 4.50 -6.89 1.81
C VAL A 55 3.21 -6.22 2.26
N PRO A 56 2.22 -6.99 2.77
CA PRO A 56 0.96 -6.42 3.20
C PRO A 56 1.13 -5.24 4.16
N LEU A 57 0.21 -4.27 4.06
CA LEU A 57 0.20 -3.01 4.83
C LEU A 57 1.35 -2.02 4.52
N CYS A 58 2.37 -2.40 3.75
CA CYS A 58 3.53 -1.55 3.44
C CYS A 58 3.28 -0.58 2.26
N PHE A 59 2.16 0.14 2.25
CA PHE A 59 1.72 0.95 1.10
C PHE A 59 1.86 2.48 1.28
N ALA A 60 2.26 2.96 2.45
CA ALA A 60 2.33 4.40 2.73
C ALA A 60 3.43 4.75 3.74
N GLY A 61 4.00 5.95 3.60
CA GLY A 61 4.93 6.54 4.56
C GLY A 61 4.22 7.13 5.79
N ARG A 62 5.00 7.44 6.82
CA ARG A 62 4.50 7.84 8.16
C ARG A 62 3.52 9.02 8.17
N ASN A 63 3.67 9.96 7.24
CA ASN A 63 2.81 11.15 7.19
C ASN A 63 1.48 10.89 6.49
N GLN A 64 1.30 9.73 5.85
CA GLN A 64 0.10 9.41 5.08
C GLN A 64 -0.61 8.14 5.52
N ALA A 65 0.11 7.19 6.14
CA ALA A 65 -0.43 5.87 6.49
C ALA A 65 -1.75 5.93 7.26
N PHE A 66 -1.89 6.89 8.19
CA PHE A 66 -3.07 7.00 9.04
C PHE A 66 -4.13 8.00 8.58
N LYS A 67 -3.87 8.78 7.53
CA LYS A 67 -4.81 9.84 7.11
C LYS A 67 -6.16 9.29 6.67
N ILE A 68 -6.18 8.13 6.03
CA ILE A 68 -7.41 7.47 5.59
C ILE A 68 -8.29 7.01 6.77
N TYR A 69 -7.67 6.67 7.91
CA TYR A 69 -8.38 6.18 9.08
C TYR A 69 -8.87 7.29 10.02
N ARG A 70 -8.37 8.52 9.88
CA ARG A 70 -8.71 9.63 10.80
C ARG A 70 -10.22 9.89 10.88
N LEU A 71 -10.89 10.06 9.74
CA LEU A 71 -12.33 10.37 9.72
C LEU A 71 -13.18 9.16 10.14
N PRO A 72 -12.98 7.94 9.61
CA PRO A 72 -13.70 6.76 10.08
C PRO A 72 -13.54 6.51 11.58
N MET A 73 -12.33 6.64 12.12
CA MET A 73 -12.06 6.44 13.56
C MET A 73 -12.73 7.52 14.40
N PHE A 74 -12.78 8.76 13.93
CA PHE A 74 -13.51 9.83 14.61
C PHE A 74 -15.02 9.56 14.63
N LEU A 75 -15.61 9.17 13.49
CA LEU A 75 -17.04 8.83 13.41
C LEU A 75 -17.39 7.60 14.26
N PHE A 76 -16.51 6.60 14.28
CA PHE A 76 -16.66 5.43 15.14
C PHE A 76 -16.64 5.84 16.62
N TYR A 77 -15.67 6.66 17.02
CA TYR A 77 -15.57 7.20 18.37
C TYR A 77 -16.84 7.95 18.79
N VAL A 78 -17.32 8.89 17.97
CA VAL A 78 -18.56 9.64 18.24
C VAL A 78 -19.74 8.68 18.37
N THR A 79 -19.88 7.73 17.46
CA THR A 79 -20.94 6.71 17.50
C THR A 79 -20.90 5.90 18.80
N CYS A 80 -19.71 5.47 19.24
CA CYS A 80 -19.57 4.73 20.49
C CYS A 80 -20.00 5.55 21.71
N VAL A 81 -19.65 6.84 21.76
CA VAL A 81 -20.10 7.73 22.84
C VAL A 81 -21.62 7.87 22.84
N LEU A 82 -22.23 8.08 21.67
CA LEU A 82 -23.68 8.23 21.55
C LEU A 82 -24.42 6.94 21.93
N LEU A 83 -23.91 5.76 21.53
CA LEU A 83 -24.48 4.47 21.92
C LEU A 83 -24.33 4.20 23.42
N MET A 84 -23.16 4.52 23.99
CA MET A 84 -22.96 4.39 25.44
C MET A 84 -23.97 5.23 26.21
N ASN A 85 -24.19 6.48 25.79
CA ASN A 85 -25.20 7.33 26.42
C ASN A 85 -26.61 6.77 26.18
N TYR A 86 -26.97 6.39 24.97
CA TYR A 86 -28.30 5.83 24.67
C TYR A 86 -28.66 4.61 25.52
N PHE A 87 -27.72 3.69 25.78
CA PHE A 87 -27.99 2.45 26.50
C PHE A 87 -27.83 2.55 28.02
N PHE A 88 -26.93 3.40 28.51
CA PHE A 88 -26.52 3.38 29.92
C PHE A 88 -26.73 4.71 30.66
N LEU A 89 -26.89 5.83 29.95
CA LEU A 89 -27.04 7.17 30.52
C LEU A 89 -28.21 7.91 29.85
N ASP A 90 -28.35 9.20 30.14
CA ASP A 90 -29.19 10.12 29.36
C ASP A 90 -28.32 11.04 28.49
N PHE A 91 -28.95 11.88 27.67
CA PHE A 91 -28.27 12.86 26.83
C PHE A 91 -28.06 14.21 27.53
N SER A 92 -27.97 14.24 28.86
CA SER A 92 -27.57 15.44 29.57
C SER A 92 -26.15 15.87 29.18
N LEU A 93 -25.90 17.18 29.24
CA LEU A 93 -24.58 17.73 28.90
C LEU A 93 -23.46 17.11 29.75
N GLU A 94 -23.74 16.87 31.03
CA GLU A 94 -22.80 16.25 31.97
C GLU A 94 -22.42 14.83 31.55
N ASN A 95 -23.40 13.98 31.24
CA ASN A 95 -23.17 12.60 30.80
C ASN A 95 -22.45 12.52 29.45
N LEU A 96 -22.75 13.45 28.54
CA LEU A 96 -22.00 13.57 27.27
C LEU A 96 -20.54 13.96 27.52
N VAL A 97 -20.27 14.94 28.38
CA VAL A 97 -18.90 15.36 28.71
C VAL A 97 -18.13 14.19 29.35
N ILE A 98 -18.76 13.44 30.26
CA ILE A 98 -18.16 12.25 30.87
C ILE A 98 -17.91 11.17 29.81
N GLY A 99 -18.86 10.90 28.92
CA GLY A 99 -18.74 9.90 27.87
C GLY A 99 -17.63 10.22 26.87
N PHE A 100 -17.59 11.44 26.36
CA PHE A 100 -16.50 11.90 25.49
C PHE A 100 -15.15 11.92 26.25
N GLY A 101 -15.10 12.38 27.49
CA GLY A 101 -13.86 12.41 28.26
C GLY A 101 -13.29 11.01 28.51
N SER A 102 -14.09 10.13 29.12
CA SER A 102 -13.68 8.78 29.51
C SER A 102 -13.32 7.91 28.30
N LEU A 103 -14.20 7.84 27.30
CA LEU A 103 -13.95 7.05 26.10
C LEU A 103 -12.84 7.67 25.25
N GLY A 104 -12.72 9.00 25.24
CA GLY A 104 -11.67 9.72 24.54
C GLY A 104 -10.27 9.35 25.04
N VAL A 105 -10.09 9.21 26.36
CA VAL A 105 -8.82 8.76 26.95
C VAL A 105 -8.48 7.33 26.52
N ILE A 106 -9.43 6.40 26.64
CA ILE A 106 -9.24 4.99 26.27
C ILE A 106 -8.93 4.87 24.77
N PHE A 107 -9.73 5.52 23.94
CA PHE A 107 -9.59 5.49 22.49
C PHE A 107 -8.30 6.17 22.04
N GLY A 108 -7.94 7.30 22.64
CA GLY A 108 -6.68 8.00 22.40
C GLY A 108 -5.46 7.13 22.72
N ALA A 109 -5.44 6.46 23.87
CA ALA A 109 -4.36 5.54 24.25
C ALA A 109 -4.25 4.35 23.28
N ALA A 110 -5.38 3.73 22.91
CA ALA A 110 -5.40 2.64 21.94
C ALA A 110 -4.86 3.08 20.57
N ASN A 111 -5.32 4.22 20.05
CA ASN A 111 -4.85 4.78 18.78
C ASN A 111 -3.35 5.10 18.83
N PHE A 112 -2.85 5.66 19.94
CA PHE A 112 -1.44 5.94 20.11
C PHE A 112 -0.59 4.67 20.08
N MET A 113 -1.04 3.60 20.74
CA MET A 113 -0.33 2.31 20.73
C MET A 113 -0.30 1.69 19.34
N VAL A 114 -1.44 1.67 18.64
CA VAL A 114 -1.53 1.19 17.24
C VAL A 114 -0.61 2.02 16.34
N TYR A 115 -0.63 3.34 16.46
CA TYR A 115 0.24 4.24 15.71
C TYR A 115 1.72 3.91 15.93
N LYS A 116 2.17 3.80 17.19
CA LYS A 116 3.56 3.51 17.55
C LYS A 116 4.01 2.14 17.01
N ASN A 117 3.20 1.09 17.18
CA ASN A 117 3.52 -0.25 16.71
C ASN A 117 3.57 -0.33 15.18
N SER A 118 2.67 0.39 14.51
CA SER A 118 2.62 0.45 13.06
C SER A 118 3.80 1.21 12.47
N LEU A 119 4.22 2.32 13.11
CA LEU A 119 5.44 3.03 12.77
C LEU A 119 6.67 2.12 12.89
N ALA A 120 6.78 1.37 13.99
CA ALA A 120 7.91 0.47 14.24
C ALA A 120 7.96 -0.75 13.31
N SER A 121 6.86 -1.09 12.63
CA SER A 121 6.75 -2.27 11.77
C SER A 121 6.63 -1.89 10.29
N HIS A 122 5.42 -1.95 9.74
CA HIS A 122 5.17 -1.89 8.30
C HIS A 122 5.40 -0.51 7.69
N VAL A 123 5.22 0.59 8.43
CA VAL A 123 5.45 1.94 7.89
C VAL A 123 6.94 2.20 7.67
N THR A 124 7.78 1.85 8.67
CA THR A 124 9.24 1.97 8.50
C THR A 124 9.74 1.04 7.40
N LEU A 125 9.18 -0.18 7.29
CA LEU A 125 9.51 -1.09 6.20
C LEU A 125 9.13 -0.51 4.84
N ALA A 126 7.94 0.08 4.69
CA ALA A 126 7.50 0.75 3.47
C ALA A 126 8.47 1.87 3.06
N GLU A 127 8.86 2.73 4.01
CA GLU A 127 9.81 3.82 3.75
C GLU A 127 11.19 3.31 3.31
N ARG A 128 11.67 2.20 3.90
CA ARG A 128 12.92 1.54 3.47
C ARG A 128 12.81 1.00 2.06
N ILE A 129 11.71 0.32 1.73
CA ILE A 129 11.43 -0.17 0.38
C ILE A 129 11.46 1.00 -0.62
N PHE A 130 10.72 2.08 -0.33
CA PHE A 130 10.67 3.26 -1.20
C PHE A 130 12.03 3.94 -1.36
N THR A 131 12.84 3.93 -0.30
CA THR A 131 14.21 4.45 -0.33
C THR A 131 15.11 3.61 -1.24
N VAL A 132 15.03 2.28 -1.15
CA VAL A 132 15.78 1.35 -2.02
C VAL A 132 15.37 1.52 -3.48
N LEU A 133 14.07 1.73 -3.74
CA LEU A 133 13.55 2.07 -5.08
C LEU A 133 13.99 3.46 -5.58
N GLY A 134 14.66 4.25 -4.74
CA GLY A 134 15.15 5.57 -5.08
C GLY A 134 14.04 6.62 -5.24
N TRP A 135 12.85 6.36 -4.70
CA TRP A 135 11.74 7.30 -4.74
C TRP A 135 12.01 8.53 -3.85
N LYS A 136 11.44 9.67 -4.23
CA LYS A 136 11.56 10.92 -3.46
C LYS A 136 10.41 11.03 -2.45
N ASP A 137 10.62 11.82 -1.41
CA ASP A 137 9.60 12.18 -0.42
C ASP A 137 8.92 10.97 0.26
N VAL A 138 9.73 9.96 0.62
CA VAL A 138 9.26 8.63 1.06
C VAL A 138 8.28 8.66 2.23
N THR A 139 8.44 9.60 3.16
CA THR A 139 7.55 9.78 4.33
C THR A 139 6.15 10.23 3.95
N ASN A 140 5.99 10.86 2.78
CA ASN A 140 4.73 11.41 2.28
C ASN A 140 4.13 10.59 1.12
N ILE A 141 4.71 9.44 0.78
CA ILE A 141 4.15 8.54 -0.23
C ILE A 141 2.87 7.88 0.32
N ASN A 142 1.86 7.80 -0.54
CA ASN A 142 0.67 6.98 -0.32
C ASN A 142 0.32 6.28 -1.64
N LEU A 143 0.69 5.00 -1.76
CA LEU A 143 0.48 4.24 -2.99
C LEU A 143 -0.99 4.01 -3.30
N ALA A 144 -1.85 3.87 -2.29
CA ALA A 144 -3.29 3.76 -2.53
C ALA A 144 -3.86 5.03 -3.20
N LYS A 145 -3.40 6.21 -2.79
CA LYS A 145 -3.78 7.49 -3.41
C LYS A 145 -3.18 7.63 -4.81
N ILE A 146 -1.87 7.39 -4.96
CA ILE A 146 -1.16 7.52 -6.24
C ILE A 146 -1.73 6.54 -7.26
N SER A 147 -1.98 5.29 -6.86
CA SER A 147 -2.58 4.28 -7.73
C SER A 147 -3.96 4.72 -8.23
N LYS A 148 -4.81 5.30 -7.39
CA LYS A 148 -6.12 5.84 -7.82
C LYS A 148 -5.97 6.96 -8.84
N GLN A 149 -5.04 7.90 -8.58
CA GLN A 149 -4.77 9.02 -9.49
C GLN A 149 -4.21 8.53 -10.84
N TYR A 150 -3.32 7.55 -10.81
CA TYR A 150 -2.73 6.97 -12.00
C TYR A 150 -3.78 6.21 -12.84
N VAL A 151 -4.65 5.43 -12.21
CA VAL A 151 -5.79 4.79 -12.90
C VAL A 151 -6.69 5.84 -13.55
N ALA A 152 -7.01 6.94 -12.85
CA ALA A 152 -7.79 8.03 -13.45
C ALA A 152 -7.08 8.65 -14.67
N LYS A 153 -5.75 8.84 -14.61
CA LYS A 153 -4.93 9.29 -15.75
C LYS A 153 -5.01 8.32 -16.92
N LEU A 154 -4.94 7.01 -16.68
CA LEU A 154 -5.07 5.99 -17.73
C LEU A 154 -6.47 5.95 -18.35
N ILE A 155 -7.53 6.15 -17.56
CA ILE A 155 -8.93 6.24 -18.05
C ILE A 155 -9.06 7.43 -19.00
N ILE A 156 -8.57 8.61 -18.60
CA ILE A 156 -8.60 9.82 -19.44
C ILE A 156 -7.82 9.62 -20.74
N GLN A 157 -6.74 8.82 -20.71
CA GLN A 157 -5.94 8.51 -21.90
C GLN A 157 -6.52 7.39 -22.76
N GLU A 158 -7.70 6.85 -22.43
CA GLU A 158 -8.31 5.68 -23.08
C GLU A 158 -7.41 4.42 -23.09
N LYS A 159 -6.44 4.37 -22.16
CA LYS A 159 -5.52 3.23 -21.98
C LYS A 159 -5.98 2.24 -20.92
N TYR A 160 -7.10 2.55 -20.24
CA TYR A 160 -7.65 1.72 -19.17
C TYR A 160 -9.00 1.14 -19.57
N VAL A 161 -9.15 -0.17 -19.39
CA VAL A 161 -10.40 -0.88 -19.68
C VAL A 161 -11.17 -1.08 -18.39
N GLU A 162 -12.38 -0.51 -18.29
CA GLU A 162 -13.21 -0.63 -17.09
C GLU A 162 -13.92 -2.00 -16.96
N LYS A 163 -14.20 -2.67 -18.09
CA LYS A 163 -14.89 -3.96 -18.12
C LYS A 163 -13.92 -5.11 -17.88
N TYR A 164 -14.24 -5.96 -16.91
CA TYR A 164 -13.49 -7.18 -16.62
C TYR A 164 -13.63 -8.19 -17.77
N ASN A 165 -12.51 -8.65 -18.34
CA ASN A 165 -12.47 -9.70 -19.36
C ASN A 165 -11.45 -10.78 -18.97
N ASN A 166 -11.83 -12.05 -19.08
CA ASN A 166 -11.01 -13.21 -18.78
C ASN A 166 -9.87 -13.44 -19.79
N LYS A 167 -9.81 -12.65 -20.88
CA LYS A 167 -8.77 -12.74 -21.90
C LYS A 167 -7.99 -11.43 -21.99
N THR A 168 -6.67 -11.54 -21.76
CA THR A 168 -5.62 -10.70 -22.37
C THR A 168 -5.69 -9.19 -22.16
N ASP A 169 -5.97 -8.69 -20.96
CA ASP A 169 -5.73 -7.24 -20.69
C ASP A 169 -4.50 -6.99 -19.82
N GLN A 170 -3.57 -6.23 -20.39
CA GLN A 170 -2.31 -5.81 -19.76
C GLN A 170 -2.59 -4.87 -18.56
N TYR A 171 -3.73 -4.17 -18.55
CA TYR A 171 -4.11 -3.15 -17.55
C TYR A 171 -5.32 -3.54 -16.68
N ILE A 172 -5.39 -4.80 -16.24
CA ILE A 172 -6.45 -5.27 -15.33
C ILE A 172 -6.40 -4.53 -13.97
N ARG A 173 -7.55 -3.98 -13.61
CA ARG A 173 -8.00 -3.50 -12.29
C ARG A 173 -7.34 -4.24 -11.09
N PRO A 174 -6.63 -3.56 -10.17
CA PRO A 174 -6.41 -4.13 -8.83
C PRO A 174 -7.78 -4.40 -8.20
N PRO A 175 -8.05 -5.59 -7.66
CA PRO A 175 -9.39 -5.98 -7.18
C PRO A 175 -9.91 -5.01 -6.13
N LYS A 176 -10.66 -3.99 -6.56
CA LYS A 176 -11.10 -2.83 -5.76
C LYS A 176 -9.93 -2.05 -5.12
N SER A 177 -9.98 -0.73 -5.27
CA SER A 177 -9.09 0.17 -4.53
C SER A 177 -9.42 0.08 -3.03
N GLY A 178 -8.53 -0.43 -2.19
CA GLY A 178 -8.83 -0.42 -0.76
C GLY A 178 -7.82 -1.07 0.15
N ASP A 179 -7.42 -2.31 -0.11
CA ASP A 179 -6.79 -3.08 0.94
C ASP A 179 -5.31 -3.28 0.68
N GLY A 180 -4.49 -3.14 1.72
CA GLY A 180 -3.05 -3.36 1.73
C GLY A 180 -2.63 -4.80 1.40
N TRP A 181 -3.48 -5.55 0.70
CA TRP A 181 -3.35 -6.92 0.25
C TRP A 181 -3.32 -7.01 -1.28
N PHE A 182 -3.38 -5.90 -2.02
CA PHE A 182 -3.33 -5.86 -3.49
C PHE A 182 -2.01 -5.26 -4.02
N PHE A 183 -1.79 -5.36 -5.34
CA PHE A 183 -0.78 -4.55 -6.02
C PHE A 183 -1.28 -3.11 -6.21
N PHE A 184 -0.34 -2.19 -6.37
CA PHE A 184 -0.59 -0.79 -6.64
C PHE A 184 -0.05 -0.40 -8.01
N TYR A 185 -0.73 0.51 -8.68
CA TYR A 185 -0.09 1.29 -9.73
C TYR A 185 0.76 2.39 -9.11
N TYR A 186 1.89 2.68 -9.74
CA TYR A 186 2.78 3.76 -9.34
C TYR A 186 3.06 4.66 -10.54
N ASP A 187 3.22 5.97 -10.29
CA ASP A 187 3.56 6.93 -11.35
C ASP A 187 5.04 7.33 -11.21
N PRO A 188 5.93 6.89 -12.13
CA PRO A 188 7.34 7.26 -12.10
C PRO A 188 7.58 8.78 -12.15
N GLU A 189 6.71 9.56 -12.81
CA GLU A 189 6.85 11.02 -12.89
C GLU A 189 6.64 11.67 -11.52
N VAL A 190 5.72 11.11 -10.74
CA VAL A 190 5.41 11.56 -9.38
C VAL A 190 6.45 11.07 -8.38
N LEU A 191 6.93 9.83 -8.52
CA LEU A 191 7.73 9.15 -7.49
C LEU A 191 9.24 9.20 -7.70
N CYS A 192 9.72 9.21 -8.93
CA CYS A 192 11.16 9.18 -9.20
C CYS A 192 11.80 10.56 -9.07
N LYS A 193 13.07 10.59 -8.68
CA LYS A 193 13.91 11.80 -8.72
C LYS A 193 14.13 12.21 -10.18
N LYS A 194 14.01 13.51 -10.50
CA LYS A 194 14.30 14.03 -11.85
C LYS A 194 15.71 13.57 -12.28
N GLY A 195 15.82 12.93 -13.44
CA GLY A 195 17.10 12.47 -14.00
C GLY A 195 17.49 11.01 -13.74
N LYS A 196 16.73 10.24 -12.94
CA LYS A 196 16.84 8.77 -12.88
C LYS A 196 15.62 8.15 -13.56
N PRO A 197 15.72 7.70 -14.83
CA PRO A 197 14.67 6.84 -15.39
C PRO A 197 14.57 5.57 -14.53
N PRO A 198 13.41 4.88 -14.50
CA PRO A 198 13.35 3.52 -13.96
C PRO A 198 14.47 2.70 -14.59
N LEU A 199 15.11 1.81 -13.80
CA LEU A 199 16.25 1.02 -14.27
C LEU A 199 15.86 0.37 -15.59
N ARG A 200 16.56 0.80 -16.64
CA ARG A 200 16.12 0.73 -18.03
C ARG A 200 15.68 -0.69 -18.36
N VAL A 201 14.41 -0.87 -18.76
CA VAL A 201 13.98 -2.05 -19.52
C VAL A 201 14.82 -2.05 -20.79
N LYS A 202 15.91 -2.84 -20.81
CA LYS A 202 16.55 -3.19 -22.06
C LYS A 202 15.53 -4.08 -22.77
N ASN A 203 14.74 -3.47 -23.66
CA ASN A 203 13.96 -4.21 -24.64
C ASN A 203 14.93 -5.10 -25.42
N LYS A 204 15.14 -6.34 -24.97
CA LYS A 204 15.59 -7.41 -25.83
C LYS A 204 14.46 -7.56 -26.84
N LYS A 205 14.64 -6.99 -28.03
CA LYS A 205 13.85 -7.34 -29.20
C LYS A 205 13.83 -8.87 -29.24
N ARG A 206 12.67 -9.48 -28.97
CA ARG A 206 12.43 -10.88 -29.32
C ARG A 206 12.63 -10.94 -30.83
N LYS A 207 13.72 -11.60 -31.25
CA LYS A 207 13.80 -12.18 -32.59
C LYS A 207 12.97 -13.46 -32.57
#